data_AF-A0A949HL50-F1
#
_entry.id   AF-A0A949HL50-F1
#
_cell.length_a   1.000
_cell.length_b   1.000
_cell.length_c   1.000
_cell.angle_alpha   90.00
_cell.angle_beta   90.00
_cell.angle_gamma   90.00
#
_symmetry.space_group_name_H-M   'P 1'
#
loop_
_entity.id
_entity.type
_entity.pdbx_description
1 polymer ?
#
loop_
_entity_poly.entity_id
_entity_poly.type
_entity_poly.pdbx_seq_one_letter_code
_entity_poly.pdbx_strand_id
1 'polypeptide(L)'
;MKKTIQVQALDGQATESMEMPDRFRLEVVYFMTPGDAPGAPKLAPGEYWIEPANVEKWLDDGCFSVVSPLDAESVAEIELSEEHERWLEWLRKNQITRVRILKD
;
A
#
# COMPACT_ATOMS: atom_id res chain seq x y z
N MET A 1 -3.41 0.66 -24.69
CA MET A 1 -2.56 1.41 -23.75
C MET A 1 -2.88 0.91 -22.35
N LYS A 2 -1.88 0.47 -21.57
CA LYS A 2 -2.11 0.12 -20.16
C LYS A 2 -2.43 1.42 -19.41
N LYS A 3 -3.55 1.48 -18.70
CA LYS A 3 -3.88 2.64 -17.86
C LYS A 3 -2.98 2.63 -16.62
N THR A 4 -2.37 3.77 -16.33
CA THR A 4 -1.51 3.97 -15.17
C THR A 4 -2.08 5.07 -14.28
N ILE A 5 -1.55 5.14 -13.06
CA ILE A 5 -1.95 6.06 -12.01
C ILE A 5 -0.68 6.59 -11.34
N GLN A 6 -0.79 7.71 -10.64
CA GLN A 6 0.32 8.26 -9.87
C GLN A 6 0.06 8.08 -8.38
N VAL A 7 1.05 7.54 -7.67
CA VAL A 7 1.06 7.41 -6.21
C VAL A 7 2.00 8.46 -5.64
N GLN A 8 1.44 9.42 -4.90
CA GLN A 8 2.18 10.54 -4.31
C GLN A 8 2.49 10.26 -2.85
N ALA A 9 3.74 10.48 -2.44
CA ALA A 9 4.13 10.49 -1.03
C ALA A 9 3.62 11.76 -0.33
N LEU A 10 3.07 11.63 0.88
CA LEU A 10 2.61 12.75 1.70
C LEU A 10 3.52 13.04 2.91
N ASP A 11 4.46 12.14 3.18
CA ASP A 11 5.52 12.28 4.19
C ASP A 11 6.75 11.48 3.78
N GLY A 12 7.72 11.36 4.69
CA GLY A 12 9.02 10.76 4.41
C GLY A 12 9.97 11.74 3.73
N GLN A 13 10.94 11.18 3.03
CA GLN A 13 11.90 11.94 2.22
C GLN A 13 11.22 12.48 0.96
N ALA A 14 11.61 13.68 0.53
CA ALA A 14 11.08 14.27 -0.69
C ALA A 14 11.43 13.37 -1.90
N THR A 15 10.41 12.86 -2.57
CA THR A 15 10.50 11.98 -3.75
C THR A 15 9.45 12.37 -4.78
N GLU A 16 9.71 12.03 -6.05
CA GLU A 16 8.69 12.09 -7.09
C GLU A 16 7.59 11.05 -6.85
N SER A 17 6.41 11.28 -7.44
CA SER A 17 5.33 10.30 -7.47
C SER A 17 5.76 9.04 -8.23
N MET A 18 5.23 7.89 -7.81
CA MET A 18 5.46 6.62 -8.46
C MET A 18 4.31 6.27 -9.42
N GLU A 19 4.67 5.91 -10.65
CA GLU A 19 3.70 5.32 -11.58
C GLU A 19 3.38 3.86 -11.19
N MET A 20 2.08 3.57 -11.10
CA MET A 20 1.52 2.25 -10.80
C MET A 20 0.44 1.88 -11.82
N PRO A 21 0.08 0.59 -11.97
CA PRO A 21 -1.00 0.18 -12.85
C PRO A 21 -2.36 0.61 -12.27
N ASP A 22 -3.35 0.88 -13.11
CA ASP A 22 -4.69 1.31 -12.68
C ASP A 22 -5.37 0.37 -11.68
N ARG A 23 -5.13 -0.94 -11.82
CA ARG A 23 -5.64 -1.95 -10.88
C ARG A 23 -5.15 -1.75 -9.43
N PHE A 24 -4.00 -1.09 -9.23
CA PHE A 24 -3.46 -0.84 -7.90
C PHE A 24 -4.39 0.01 -7.02
N ARG A 25 -5.30 0.80 -7.62
CA ARG A 25 -6.38 1.49 -6.90
C ARG A 25 -7.25 0.56 -6.05
N LEU A 26 -7.41 -0.67 -6.50
CA LEU A 26 -8.20 -1.70 -5.83
C LEU A 26 -7.34 -2.56 -4.90
N GLU A 27 -6.02 -2.59 -5.10
CA GLU A 27 -5.09 -3.45 -4.35
C GLU A 27 -4.50 -2.73 -3.13
N VAL A 28 -4.31 -1.41 -3.19
CA VAL A 28 -3.70 -0.59 -2.11
C VAL A 28 -4.41 -0.76 -0.75
N VAL A 29 -5.70 -1.08 -0.75
CA VAL A 29 -6.49 -1.30 0.48
C VAL A 29 -6.02 -2.53 1.26
N TYR A 30 -5.40 -3.51 0.61
CA TYR A 30 -4.84 -4.69 1.28
C TYR A 30 -3.52 -4.39 1.99
N PHE A 31 -2.85 -3.29 1.62
CA PHE A 31 -1.63 -2.80 2.26
C PHE A 31 -1.90 -1.67 3.27
N MET A 32 -3.17 -1.27 3.44
CA MET A 32 -3.55 -0.22 4.36
C MET A 32 -3.65 -0.76 5.79
N THR A 33 -3.05 -0.05 6.74
CA THR A 33 -3.30 -0.33 8.16
C THR A 33 -4.67 0.26 8.55
N PRO A 34 -5.56 -0.51 9.20
CA PRO A 34 -6.93 -0.07 9.47
C PRO A 34 -6.96 1.26 10.23
N GLY A 35 -7.88 2.14 9.86
CA GLY A 35 -7.95 3.51 10.39
C GLY A 35 -8.28 3.62 11.89
N ASP A 36 -8.71 2.52 12.52
CA ASP A 36 -8.93 2.42 13.97
C ASP A 36 -7.67 1.93 14.73
N ALA A 37 -6.59 1.60 14.01
CA ALA A 37 -5.34 1.18 14.63
C ALA A 37 -4.76 2.28 15.53
N PRO A 38 -4.14 1.92 16.67
CA PRO A 38 -3.53 2.89 17.57
C PRO A 38 -2.46 3.71 16.84
N GLY A 39 -2.61 5.04 16.85
CA GLY A 39 -1.69 5.95 16.17
C GLY A 39 -2.03 6.23 14.70
N ALA A 40 -3.11 5.66 14.16
CA ALA A 40 -3.55 5.95 12.81
C ALA A 40 -3.85 7.45 12.62
N PRO A 41 -3.30 8.08 11.56
CA PRO A 41 -3.59 9.48 11.26
C PRO A 41 -5.01 9.64 10.72
N LYS A 42 -5.55 10.86 10.81
CA LYS A 42 -6.76 11.21 10.06
C LYS A 42 -6.43 11.24 8.57
N LEU A 43 -7.08 10.37 7.80
CA LEU A 43 -6.88 10.25 6.36
C LEU A 43 -7.96 11.01 5.58
N ALA A 44 -7.54 11.76 4.56
CA ALA A 44 -8.46 12.31 3.57
C ALA A 44 -8.86 11.24 2.53
N PRO A 45 -9.93 11.46 1.75
CA PRO A 45 -10.32 10.53 0.70
C PRO A 45 -9.18 10.26 -0.30
N GLY A 46 -8.88 8.99 -0.55
CA GLY A 46 -7.79 8.56 -1.44
C GLY A 46 -6.40 8.62 -0.81
N GLU A 47 -6.30 8.91 0.48
CA GLU A 47 -5.09 8.74 1.28
C GLU A 47 -5.08 7.37 1.97
N TYR A 48 -3.89 6.80 2.05
CA TYR A 48 -3.65 5.51 2.67
C TYR A 48 -2.49 5.66 3.64
N TRP A 49 -2.64 5.08 4.82
CA TRP A 49 -1.57 4.95 5.80
C TRP A 49 -1.09 3.51 5.85
N ILE A 50 0.23 3.35 5.79
CA ILE A 50 0.92 2.08 5.77
C ILE A 50 1.92 2.10 6.92
N GLU A 51 1.70 1.22 7.90
CA GLU A 51 2.62 1.08 9.01
C GLU A 51 3.96 0.49 8.54
N PRO A 52 5.10 1.12 8.87
CA PRO A 52 6.42 0.66 8.41
C PRO A 52 6.73 -0.79 8.76
N ALA A 53 6.27 -1.27 9.92
CA ALA A 53 6.48 -2.65 10.34
C ALA A 53 5.80 -3.66 9.40
N ASN A 54 4.64 -3.30 8.84
CA ASN A 54 3.96 -4.15 7.86
C ASN A 54 4.70 -4.16 6.52
N VAL A 55 5.29 -3.03 6.10
CA VAL A 55 6.12 -2.96 4.88
C VAL A 55 7.30 -3.93 4.97
N GLU A 56 8.04 -3.88 6.09
CA GLU A 56 9.16 -4.80 6.32
C GLU A 56 8.71 -6.25 6.28
N LYS A 57 7.59 -6.56 6.96
CA LYS A 57 7.03 -7.90 7.01
C LYS A 57 6.65 -8.42 5.61
N TRP A 58 5.91 -7.65 4.82
CA TRP A 58 5.49 -8.11 3.49
C TRP A 58 6.68 -8.31 2.54
N LEU A 59 7.70 -7.45 2.63
CA LEU A 59 8.92 -7.61 1.84
C LEU A 59 9.74 -8.85 2.26
N ASP A 60 9.75 -9.20 3.54
CA ASP A 60 10.44 -10.40 4.06
C ASP A 60 9.67 -11.68 3.72
N ASP A 61 8.36 -11.69 3.96
CA ASP A 61 7.47 -12.84 3.71
C ASP A 61 7.24 -13.08 2.20
N GLY A 62 7.35 -12.03 1.38
CA GLY A 62 7.07 -12.08 -0.06
C GLY A 62 5.58 -12.19 -0.40
N CYS A 63 4.68 -12.04 0.58
CA CYS A 63 3.24 -12.14 0.41
C CYS A 63 2.49 -11.18 1.35
N PHE A 64 1.21 -10.94 1.06
CA PHE A 64 0.28 -10.26 1.96
C PHE A 64 -0.97 -11.13 2.18
N SER A 65 -1.55 -11.01 3.37
CA SER A 65 -2.73 -11.79 3.75
C SER A 65 -4.02 -11.04 3.44
N VAL A 66 -4.98 -11.72 2.82
CA VAL A 66 -6.34 -11.22 2.61
C VAL A 66 -7.30 -12.08 3.42
N VAL A 67 -8.08 -11.44 4.29
CA VAL A 67 -9.19 -12.08 5.00
C VAL A 67 -10.44 -11.92 4.15
N SER A 68 -11.08 -13.04 3.79
CA SER A 68 -12.34 -13.00 3.07
C SER A 68 -13.45 -12.43 3.97
N PRO A 69 -14.28 -11.49 3.49
CA PRO A 69 -15.41 -10.97 4.28
C PRO A 69 -16.52 -12.01 4.50
N LEU A 70 -16.49 -13.14 3.78
CA LEU A 70 -17.50 -14.20 3.87
C LEU A 70 -17.11 -15.34 4.82
N ASP A 71 -15.82 -15.49 5.12
CA ASP A 71 -15.29 -16.56 5.96
C ASP A 71 -14.06 -16.03 6.71
N ALA A 72 -14.29 -15.56 7.94
CA ALA A 72 -13.24 -14.93 8.76
C ALA A 72 -12.16 -15.91 9.23
N GLU A 73 -12.35 -17.22 8.99
CA GLU A 73 -11.41 -18.29 9.33
C GLU A 73 -10.46 -18.60 8.15
N SER A 74 -10.84 -18.25 6.92
CA SER A 74 -10.03 -18.46 5.71
C SER A 74 -9.18 -17.24 5.36
N VAL A 75 -7.91 -17.26 5.80
CA VAL A 75 -6.87 -16.32 5.39
C VAL A 75 -6.21 -16.84 4.11
N ALA A 76 -6.22 -16.04 3.05
CA ALA A 76 -5.46 -16.33 1.83
C ALA A 76 -4.18 -15.50 1.79
N GLU A 77 -3.04 -16.15 1.60
CA GLU A 77 -1.76 -15.48 1.34
C GLU A 77 -1.61 -15.27 -0.16
N ILE A 78 -1.35 -14.02 -0.56
CA ILE A 78 -1.18 -13.61 -1.95
C ILE A 78 0.28 -13.17 -2.12
N GLU A 79 0.99 -13.82 -3.03
CA GLU A 79 2.37 -13.44 -3.37
C GLU A 79 2.43 -12.00 -3.91
N LEU A 80 3.48 -11.28 -3.54
CA LEU A 80 3.74 -9.96 -4.10
C LEU A 80 4.05 -10.09 -5.59
N SER A 81 3.54 -9.13 -6.36
CA SER A 81 3.95 -8.96 -7.74
C SER A 81 5.16 -8.03 -7.80
N GLU A 82 5.89 -8.02 -8.91
CA GLU A 82 7.00 -7.08 -9.11
C GLU A 82 6.59 -5.62 -8.90
N GLU A 83 5.34 -5.27 -9.25
CA GLU A 83 4.79 -3.93 -9.03
C GLU A 83 4.54 -3.65 -7.54
N HIS A 84 4.12 -4.65 -6.77
CA HIS A 84 3.96 -4.54 -5.31
C HIS A 84 5.31 -4.40 -4.61
N GLU A 85 6.28 -5.25 -4.94
CA GLU A 85 7.62 -5.20 -4.36
C GLU A 85 8.28 -3.85 -4.62
N ARG A 86 8.25 -3.39 -5.87
CA ARG A 86 8.80 -2.07 -6.25
C ARG A 86 8.16 -0.93 -5.45
N TRP A 87 6.86 -0.98 -5.23
CA TRP A 87 6.15 0.04 -4.45
C TRP A 87 6.50 -0.02 -2.96
N LEU A 88 6.52 -1.22 -2.37
CA LEU A 88 6.89 -1.42 -0.96
C LEU A 88 8.35 -1.01 -0.70
N GLU A 89 9.27 -1.36 -1.60
CA GLU A 89 10.66 -0.91 -1.52
C GLU A 89 10.80 0.61 -1.61
N TRP A 90 9.96 1.26 -2.43
CA TRP A 90 9.91 2.72 -2.50
C TRP A 90 9.40 3.35 -1.21
N LEU A 91 8.39 2.76 -0.55
CA LEU A 91 7.96 3.21 0.77
C LEU A 91 9.08 3.09 1.80
N ARG A 92 9.70 1.90 1.89
CA ARG A 92 10.79 1.60 2.82
C ARG A 92 11.97 2.56 2.64
N LYS A 93 12.46 2.67 1.40
CA LYS A 93 13.66 3.46 1.06
C LYS A 93 13.48 4.94 1.41
N ASN A 94 12.30 5.49 1.16
CA ASN A 94 12.02 6.91 1.37
C ASN A 94 11.35 7.19 2.73
N GLN A 95 11.18 6.17 3.58
CA GLN A 95 10.55 6.28 4.89
C GLN A 95 9.13 6.87 4.81
N ILE A 96 8.37 6.48 3.77
CA ILE A 96 7.02 6.97 3.50
C ILE A 96 6.02 6.12 4.27
N THR A 97 5.12 6.78 4.99
CA THR A 97 4.04 6.11 5.72
C THR A 97 2.66 6.49 5.20
N ARG A 98 2.50 7.64 4.54
CA ARG A 98 1.24 8.03 3.90
C ARG A 98 1.44 8.32 2.42
N VAL A 99 0.49 7.81 1.64
CA VAL A 99 0.42 8.05 0.21
C VAL A 99 -0.96 8.52 -0.20
N ARG A 100 -1.05 9.20 -1.34
CA ARG A 100 -2.29 9.52 -2.02
C ARG A 100 -2.26 8.96 -3.43
N ILE A 101 -3.35 8.34 -3.86
CA ILE A 101 -3.53 8.00 -5.26
C ILE A 101 -4.12 9.20 -6.01
N LEU A 102 -3.37 9.69 -6.99
CA LEU A 102 -3.83 10.71 -7.91
C LEU A 102 -4.52 10.02 -9.10
N LYS A 103 -5.71 10.50 -9.45
CA LYS A 103 -6.38 10.11 -10.69
C LYS A 103 -5.88 11.05 -11.79
N ASP A 104 -5.44 10.46 -12.91
CA ASP A 104 -5.40 11.16 -14.20
C ASP A 104 -6.83 11.49 -14.64
#